data_AF-A0A0C1QFB9-F1
#
_entry.id   AF-A0A0C1QFB9-F1
#
_cell.length_a   1.000
_cell.length_b   1.000
_cell.length_c   1.000
_cell.angle_alpha   90.00
_cell.angle_beta   90.00
_cell.angle_gamma   90.00
#
_symmetry.space_group_name_H-M   'P 1'
#
loop_
_entity.id
_entity.type
_entity.pdbx_description
1 polymer ?
#
loop_
_entity_poly.entity_id
_entity_poly.type
_entity_poly.pdbx_seq_one_letter_code
_entity_poly.pdbx_strand_id
1 'polypeptide(L)'
;MSFIYTASIFIYISYNYDKIYFQKNYLSVMSVFANNLKAQVLNRMKEKNLGPIELEKRAGLNRGAATNIIHGRSKNPTLETISSIANVLNCTIDELLEDPEKTVIKAVKKQDIQYETLIDLFYQVLDHTVLCIKNLKQDLSLDQFLDVLKEGYVYSLLKNNKQVDKKFIEWIIDKNANLY
;
A
#
# COMPACT_ATOMS: atom_id res chain seq x y z
N MET A 1 -18.67 1.44 -44.80
CA MET A 1 -19.61 1.48 -43.65
C MET A 1 -19.12 0.77 -42.38
N SER A 2 -18.02 -0.01 -42.38
CA SER A 2 -17.58 -0.79 -41.19
C SER A 2 -16.73 -0.01 -40.17
N PHE A 3 -15.98 1.02 -40.60
CA PHE A 3 -15.03 1.74 -39.73
C PHE A 3 -15.64 2.72 -38.71
N ILE A 4 -16.84 3.22 -38.96
CA ILE A 4 -17.49 4.22 -38.06
C ILE A 4 -18.09 3.53 -36.83
N TYR A 5 -18.54 2.28 -36.98
CA TYR A 5 -19.10 1.50 -35.88
C TYR A 5 -18.02 1.02 -34.89
N THR A 6 -16.83 0.64 -35.38
CA THR A 6 -15.71 0.21 -34.51
C THR A 6 -15.15 1.37 -33.68
N ALA A 7 -15.02 2.56 -34.25
CA ALA A 7 -14.58 3.76 -33.53
C ALA A 7 -15.59 4.20 -32.46
N SER A 8 -16.90 4.12 -32.77
CA SER A 8 -17.96 4.48 -31.82
C SER A 8 -18.03 3.52 -30.63
N ILE A 9 -17.80 2.21 -30.87
CA ILE A 9 -17.72 1.19 -29.82
C ILE A 9 -16.47 1.38 -28.95
N PHE A 10 -15.31 1.68 -29.55
CA PHE A 10 -14.08 1.92 -28.79
C PHE A 10 -14.17 3.17 -27.91
N ILE A 11 -14.76 4.27 -28.41
CA ILE A 11 -14.99 5.48 -27.62
C ILE A 11 -16.01 5.21 -26.49
N TYR A 12 -17.08 4.46 -26.77
CA TYR A 12 -18.06 4.08 -25.76
C TYR A 12 -17.46 3.18 -24.67
N ILE A 13 -16.59 2.23 -25.04
CA ILE A 13 -15.88 1.37 -24.08
C ILE A 13 -14.90 2.19 -23.25
N SER A 14 -14.06 3.04 -23.85
CA SER A 14 -13.12 3.89 -23.12
C SER A 14 -13.83 4.86 -22.17
N TYR A 15 -14.92 5.50 -22.61
CA TYR A 15 -15.69 6.42 -21.79
C TYR A 15 -16.38 5.72 -20.60
N ASN A 16 -16.94 4.52 -20.81
CA ASN A 16 -17.54 3.75 -19.71
C ASN A 16 -16.48 3.13 -18.80
N TYR A 17 -15.31 2.77 -19.31
CA TYR A 17 -14.16 2.31 -18.52
C TYR A 17 -13.71 3.42 -17.57
N ASP A 18 -13.48 4.64 -18.04
CA ASP A 18 -13.09 5.78 -17.19
C ASP A 18 -14.13 6.07 -16.08
N LYS A 19 -15.43 5.95 -16.38
CA LYS A 19 -16.49 6.21 -15.40
C LYS A 19 -16.60 5.13 -14.32
N ILE A 20 -16.48 3.86 -14.70
CA ILE A 20 -16.46 2.71 -13.77
C ILE A 20 -15.16 2.74 -12.94
N TYR A 21 -14.03 3.06 -13.56
CA TYR A 21 -12.75 3.24 -12.88
C TYR A 21 -12.77 4.41 -11.90
N PHE A 22 -13.40 5.54 -12.23
CA PHE A 22 -13.53 6.68 -11.32
C PHE A 22 -14.39 6.34 -10.09
N GLN A 23 -15.49 5.61 -10.28
CA GLN A 23 -16.40 5.26 -9.17
C GLN A 23 -15.85 4.14 -8.27
N LYS A 24 -15.15 3.14 -8.85
CA LYS A 24 -14.34 2.18 -8.08
C LYS A 24 -13.15 2.86 -7.40
N ASN A 25 -12.49 3.82 -8.06
CA ASN A 25 -11.38 4.58 -7.46
C ASN A 25 -11.84 5.47 -6.31
N TYR A 26 -13.03 6.06 -6.31
CA TYR A 26 -13.49 6.86 -5.16
C TYR A 26 -13.69 6.01 -3.90
N LEU A 27 -14.30 4.83 -4.04
CA LEU A 27 -14.47 3.86 -2.95
C LEU A 27 -13.12 3.23 -2.53
N SER A 28 -12.25 2.96 -3.51
CA SER A 28 -10.87 2.53 -3.29
C SER A 28 -10.07 3.59 -2.53
N VAL A 29 -10.11 4.86 -2.92
CA VAL A 29 -9.37 5.97 -2.29
C VAL A 29 -9.82 6.21 -0.84
N MET A 30 -11.11 6.07 -0.53
CA MET A 30 -11.59 6.10 0.86
C MET A 30 -11.11 4.89 1.68
N SER A 31 -11.02 3.70 1.06
CA SER A 31 -10.42 2.53 1.69
C SER A 31 -8.89 2.66 1.85
N VAL A 32 -8.20 3.26 0.87
CA VAL A 32 -6.76 3.51 0.88
C VAL A 32 -6.41 4.53 1.95
N PHE A 33 -7.20 5.60 2.09
CA PHE A 33 -7.04 6.57 3.19
C PHE A 33 -7.15 5.89 4.56
N ALA A 34 -8.22 5.13 4.79
CA ALA A 34 -8.43 4.43 6.06
C ALA A 34 -7.35 3.37 6.32
N ASN A 35 -6.91 2.66 5.28
CA ASN A 35 -5.87 1.63 5.37
C ASN A 35 -4.48 2.23 5.61
N ASN A 36 -4.13 3.33 4.93
CA ASN A 36 -2.87 4.04 5.12
C ASN A 36 -2.79 4.65 6.52
N LEU A 37 -3.85 5.35 6.95
CA LEU A 37 -3.94 5.89 8.30
C LEU A 37 -3.81 4.78 9.35
N LYS A 38 -4.52 3.66 9.19
CA LYS A 38 -4.40 2.49 10.06
C LYS A 38 -2.95 1.98 10.15
N ALA A 39 -2.30 1.78 9.01
CA ALA A 39 -0.94 1.25 8.94
C ALA A 39 0.07 2.20 9.62
N GLN A 40 -0.02 3.50 9.34
CA GLN A 40 0.88 4.51 9.90
C GLN A 40 0.71 4.65 11.41
N VAL A 41 -0.54 4.68 11.89
CA VAL A 41 -0.83 4.71 13.33
C VAL A 41 -0.26 3.48 14.04
N LEU A 42 -0.48 2.28 13.49
CA LEU A 42 0.05 1.03 14.06
C LEU A 42 1.58 0.99 14.10
N ASN A 43 2.25 1.40 13.03
CA ASN A 43 3.72 1.38 12.97
C ASN A 43 4.33 2.33 14.01
N ARG A 44 3.84 3.57 14.08
CA ARG A 44 4.35 4.56 15.03
C ARG A 44 4.01 4.24 16.48
N MET A 45 2.87 3.59 16.73
CA MET A 45 2.54 3.04 18.05
C MET A 45 3.54 1.96 18.48
N LYS A 46 3.92 1.05 17.57
CA LYS A 46 4.94 0.03 17.84
C LYS A 46 6.30 0.65 18.13
N GLU A 47 6.74 1.62 17.34
CA GLU A 47 8.00 2.34 17.56
C GLU A 47 8.07 3.01 18.94
N LYS A 48 6.93 3.46 19.46
CA LYS A 48 6.80 4.13 20.77
C LYS A 48 6.39 3.21 21.91
N ASN A 49 6.25 1.90 21.68
CA ASN A 49 5.69 0.94 22.63
C ASN A 49 4.38 1.43 23.27
N LEU A 50 3.49 2.01 22.46
CA LEU A 50 2.25 2.65 22.90
C LEU A 50 1.04 1.77 22.56
N GLY A 51 0.22 1.45 23.55
CA GLY A 51 -1.03 0.72 23.36
C GLY A 51 -2.19 1.62 22.89
N PRO A 52 -3.26 1.07 22.27
CA PRO A 52 -4.39 1.87 21.76
C PRO A 52 -5.10 2.69 22.83
N ILE A 53 -5.30 2.11 24.01
CA ILE A 53 -5.96 2.76 25.15
C ILE A 53 -5.10 3.93 25.67
N GLU A 54 -3.79 3.72 25.72
CA GLU A 54 -2.83 4.73 26.17
C GLU A 54 -2.71 5.86 25.14
N LEU A 55 -2.76 5.54 23.84
CA LEU A 55 -2.85 6.52 22.76
C LEU A 55 -4.12 7.38 22.90
N GLU A 56 -5.29 6.75 23.08
CA GLU A 56 -6.56 7.47 23.25
C GLU A 56 -6.50 8.43 24.45
N LYS A 57 -5.98 7.96 25.59
CA LYS A 57 -5.83 8.78 26.80
C LYS A 57 -4.90 9.97 26.58
N ARG A 58 -3.74 9.76 25.94
CA ARG A 58 -2.77 10.83 25.68
C ARG A 58 -3.24 11.81 24.61
N ALA A 59 -4.04 11.34 23.66
CA ALA A 59 -4.59 12.15 22.58
C ALA A 59 -5.90 12.86 22.98
N GLY A 60 -6.39 12.66 24.21
CA GLY A 60 -7.66 13.24 24.66
C GLY A 60 -8.87 12.72 23.89
N LEU A 61 -8.79 11.52 23.32
CA LEU A 61 -9.83 10.94 22.49
C LEU A 61 -10.83 10.13 23.31
N ASN A 62 -12.06 10.05 22.80
CA ASN A 62 -13.07 9.15 23.34
C ASN A 62 -12.59 7.69 23.26
N ARG A 63 -12.97 6.90 24.26
CA ARG A 63 -12.67 5.48 24.33
C ARG A 63 -13.13 4.77 23.06
N GLY A 64 -12.22 4.04 22.42
CA GLY A 64 -12.46 3.32 21.20
C GLY A 64 -12.23 4.11 19.91
N ALA A 65 -11.92 5.41 19.95
CA ALA A 65 -11.67 6.20 18.75
C ALA A 65 -10.46 5.70 17.95
N ALA A 66 -9.29 5.60 18.60
CA ALA A 66 -8.09 5.06 17.95
C ALA A 66 -8.27 3.57 17.63
N THR A 67 -8.93 2.84 18.54
CA THR A 67 -9.26 1.42 18.33
C THR A 67 -10.11 1.22 17.08
N ASN A 68 -11.09 2.09 16.81
CA ASN A 68 -11.94 1.99 15.62
C ASN A 68 -11.17 2.32 14.34
N ILE A 69 -10.22 3.24 14.38
CA ILE A 69 -9.31 3.52 13.25
C ILE A 69 -8.43 2.29 12.97
N ILE A 70 -7.80 1.74 14.00
CA ILE A 70 -6.92 0.56 13.89
C ILE A 70 -7.66 -0.67 13.35
N HIS A 71 -8.91 -0.86 13.76
CA HIS A 71 -9.73 -1.99 13.28
C HIS A 71 -10.46 -1.68 11.96
N GLY A 72 -10.25 -0.51 11.34
CA GLY A 72 -10.91 -0.13 10.09
C GLY A 72 -12.42 0.14 10.22
N ARG A 73 -12.96 0.23 11.44
CA ARG A 73 -14.36 0.57 11.73
C ARG A 73 -14.63 2.06 11.51
N SER A 74 -13.61 2.90 11.69
CA SER A 74 -13.67 4.33 11.38
C SER A 74 -13.16 4.59 9.97
N LYS A 75 -14.07 4.74 9.01
CA LYS A 75 -13.73 5.01 7.60
C LYS A 75 -13.33 6.47 7.34
N ASN A 76 -13.79 7.39 8.18
CA ASN A 76 -13.55 8.83 8.00
C ASN A 76 -13.40 9.54 9.36
N PRO A 77 -12.29 9.33 10.08
CA PRO A 77 -12.00 10.06 11.31
C PRO A 77 -11.85 11.56 11.05
N THR A 78 -12.23 12.39 12.02
CA THR A 78 -12.16 13.85 11.87
C THR A 78 -10.71 14.32 11.83
N LEU A 79 -10.46 15.48 11.20
CA LEU A 79 -9.12 16.10 11.18
C LEU A 79 -8.59 16.36 12.59
N GLU A 80 -9.45 16.73 13.52
CA GLU A 80 -9.12 16.92 14.94
C GLU A 80 -8.63 15.61 15.59
N THR A 81 -9.30 14.48 15.28
CA THR A 81 -8.87 13.15 15.74
C THR A 81 -7.50 12.80 15.17
N ILE A 82 -7.31 13.01 13.86
CA ILE A 82 -6.05 12.71 13.16
C ILE A 82 -4.91 13.58 13.72
N SER A 83 -5.15 14.88 13.91
CA SER A 83 -4.20 15.83 14.47
C SER A 83 -3.78 15.45 15.90
N SER A 84 -4.75 15.08 16.74
CA SER A 84 -4.50 14.67 18.13
C SER A 84 -3.64 13.40 18.19
N ILE A 85 -3.89 12.43 17.30
CA ILE A 85 -3.07 11.23 17.17
C ILE A 85 -1.66 11.59 16.68
N ALA A 86 -1.55 12.42 15.64
CA ALA A 86 -0.26 12.86 15.08
C ALA A 86 0.62 13.53 16.15
N ASN A 87 0.03 14.40 16.97
CA ASN A 87 0.72 15.07 18.07
C ASN A 87 1.29 14.10 19.10
N VAL A 88 0.53 13.09 19.54
CA VAL A 88 1.03 12.07 20.47
C VAL A 88 2.10 11.18 19.84
N LEU A 89 1.96 10.91 18.55
CA LEU A 89 2.91 10.14 17.77
C LEU A 89 4.11 10.98 17.27
N ASN A 90 4.20 12.26 17.66
CA ASN A 90 5.25 13.20 17.27
C ASN A 90 5.52 13.20 15.75
N CYS A 91 4.46 13.20 14.94
CA CYS A 91 4.55 13.28 13.49
C CYS A 91 3.64 14.38 12.95
N THR A 92 3.86 14.79 11.71
CA THR A 92 2.93 15.70 11.03
C THR A 92 1.69 14.94 10.55
N ILE A 93 0.60 15.67 10.29
CA ILE A 93 -0.59 15.08 9.65
C ILE A 93 -0.23 14.51 8.28
N ASP A 94 0.61 15.22 7.52
CA ASP A 94 1.06 14.75 6.21
C ASP A 94 1.86 13.44 6.29
N GLU A 95 2.74 13.30 7.27
CA GLU A 95 3.47 12.05 7.53
C GLU A 95 2.57 10.90 8.00
N LEU A 96 1.48 11.23 8.69
CA LEU A 96 0.51 10.24 9.17
C LEU A 96 -0.44 9.77 8.06
N LEU A 97 -0.68 10.64 7.08
CA LEU A 97 -1.54 10.38 5.92
C LEU A 97 -0.77 10.00 4.67
N GLU A 98 0.56 10.02 4.73
CA GLU A 98 1.40 9.80 3.56
C GLU A 98 1.21 8.38 3.04
N ASP A 99 0.93 8.31 1.73
CA ASP A 99 0.88 7.06 1.01
C ASP A 99 2.29 6.45 1.00
N PRO A 100 2.47 5.20 1.46
CA PRO A 100 3.76 4.52 1.37
C PRO A 100 4.35 4.54 -0.05
N GLU A 101 3.52 4.60 -1.10
CA GLU A 101 3.99 4.78 -2.48
C GLU A 101 4.74 6.11 -2.69
N LYS A 102 4.25 7.21 -2.10
CA LYS A 102 4.91 8.52 -2.17
C LYS A 102 6.20 8.55 -1.36
N THR A 103 6.26 7.83 -0.24
CA THR A 103 7.49 7.67 0.54
C THR A 103 8.57 6.93 -0.25
N VAL A 104 8.21 5.88 -1.00
CA VAL A 104 9.14 5.17 -1.90
C VAL A 104 9.62 6.09 -3.02
N ILE A 105 8.72 6.80 -3.70
CA ILE A 105 9.10 7.74 -4.78
C ILE A 105 10.02 8.85 -4.24
N LYS A 106 9.76 9.36 -3.03
CA LYS A 106 10.64 10.34 -2.37
C LYS A 106 11.99 9.74 -1.98
N ALA A 107 12.03 8.51 -1.45
CA ALA A 107 13.26 7.82 -1.09
C ALA A 107 14.13 7.52 -2.32
N VAL A 108 13.51 7.08 -3.42
CA VAL A 108 14.16 6.84 -4.71
C VAL A 108 14.65 8.15 -5.34
N LYS A 109 13.91 9.26 -5.21
CA LYS A 109 14.35 10.59 -5.69
C LYS A 109 15.46 11.22 -4.83
N LYS A 110 15.57 10.83 -3.56
CA LYS A 110 16.54 11.41 -2.60
C LYS A 110 17.87 10.65 -2.60
N GLN A 111 17.89 9.41 -3.08
CA GLN A 111 19.11 8.66 -3.35
C GLN A 111 19.43 8.79 -4.85
N ASP A 112 20.68 9.09 -5.22
CA ASP A 112 21.16 8.96 -6.61
C ASP A 112 21.22 7.46 -6.97
N ILE A 113 20.05 6.82 -7.14
CA ILE A 113 19.95 5.45 -7.62
C ILE A 113 19.93 5.51 -9.14
N GLN A 114 20.95 4.93 -9.77
CA GLN A 114 20.99 4.77 -11.22
C GLN A 114 19.79 3.95 -11.69
N TYR A 115 19.17 4.37 -12.80
CA TYR A 115 17.97 3.74 -13.35
C TYR A 115 18.22 2.26 -13.68
N GLU A 116 19.43 1.91 -14.08
CA GLU A 116 19.90 0.56 -14.34
C GLU A 116 19.72 -0.34 -13.10
N THR A 117 20.08 0.16 -11.91
CA THR A 117 19.93 -0.59 -10.65
C THR A 117 18.45 -0.82 -10.30
N LEU A 118 17.56 0.12 -10.63
CA LEU A 118 16.13 -0.03 -10.40
C LEU A 118 15.53 -1.13 -11.29
N ILE A 119 15.93 -1.14 -12.57
CA ILE A 119 15.50 -2.13 -13.56
C ILE A 119 16.02 -3.52 -13.19
N ASP A 120 17.30 -3.63 -12.83
CA ASP A 120 17.92 -4.89 -12.41
C ASP A 120 17.23 -5.48 -11.18
N LEU A 121 16.88 -4.63 -10.21
CA LEU A 121 16.18 -5.05 -9.01
C LEU A 121 14.77 -5.57 -9.32
N PHE A 122 14.06 -4.87 -10.21
CA PHE A 122 12.74 -5.32 -10.66
C PHE A 122 12.81 -6.67 -11.36
N TYR A 123 13.78 -6.88 -12.26
CA TYR A 123 13.99 -8.17 -12.91
C TYR A 123 14.29 -9.30 -11.92
N GLN A 124 15.12 -9.05 -10.91
CA GLN A 124 15.42 -10.05 -9.88
C GLN A 124 14.17 -10.41 -9.07
N VAL A 125 13.34 -9.43 -8.71
CA VAL A 125 12.08 -9.70 -7.97
C VAL A 125 11.12 -10.49 -8.84
N LEU A 126 10.98 -10.15 -10.12
CA LEU A 126 10.14 -10.86 -11.07
C LEU A 126 10.59 -12.31 -11.24
N ASP A 127 11.88 -12.53 -11.49
CA ASP A 127 12.45 -13.87 -11.70
C ASP A 127 12.25 -14.75 -10.45
N HIS A 128 12.56 -14.23 -9.27
CA HIS A 128 12.34 -14.96 -8.02
C HIS A 128 10.88 -15.25 -7.74
N THR A 129 9.98 -14.31 -8.03
CA THR A 129 8.53 -14.52 -7.84
C THR A 129 8.03 -15.63 -8.75
N VAL A 130 8.39 -15.60 -10.03
CA VAL A 130 8.01 -16.65 -11.01
C VAL A 130 8.58 -18.01 -10.62
N LEU A 131 9.83 -18.07 -10.16
CA LEU A 131 10.46 -19.30 -9.68
C LEU A 131 9.73 -19.88 -8.46
N CYS A 132 9.40 -19.03 -7.49
CA CYS A 132 8.70 -19.47 -6.28
C CYS A 132 7.29 -19.98 -6.60
N ILE A 133 6.53 -19.29 -7.44
CA ILE A 133 5.18 -19.73 -7.87
C ILE A 133 5.25 -21.10 -8.53
N LYS A 134 6.18 -21.30 -9.47
CA LYS A 134 6.39 -22.59 -10.16
C LYS A 134 6.74 -23.71 -9.18
N ASN A 135 7.62 -23.44 -8.21
CA ASN A 135 8.08 -24.44 -7.24
C ASN A 135 7.02 -24.77 -6.19
N LEU A 136 6.26 -23.77 -5.74
CA LEU A 136 5.21 -23.92 -4.72
C LEU A 136 3.89 -24.47 -5.29
N LYS A 137 3.75 -24.55 -6.63
CA LYS A 137 2.52 -24.96 -7.34
C LYS A 137 1.29 -24.16 -6.86
N GLN A 138 1.49 -22.90 -6.53
CA GLN A 138 0.41 -22.01 -6.12
C GLN A 138 -0.12 -21.25 -7.32
N ASP A 139 -1.45 -21.14 -7.40
CA ASP A 139 -2.11 -20.25 -8.36
C ASP A 139 -2.37 -18.90 -7.70
N LEU A 140 -1.86 -17.83 -8.31
CA LEU A 140 -2.13 -16.46 -7.90
C LEU A 140 -3.03 -15.79 -8.94
N SER A 141 -3.98 -14.99 -8.48
CA SER A 141 -4.67 -14.05 -9.35
C SER A 141 -3.69 -12.98 -9.86
N LEU A 142 -4.06 -12.28 -10.94
CA LEU A 142 -3.26 -11.18 -11.47
C LEU A 142 -3.01 -10.11 -10.40
N ASP A 143 -4.02 -9.79 -9.59
CA ASP A 143 -3.91 -8.78 -8.53
C ASP A 143 -2.91 -9.24 -7.44
N GLN A 144 -3.03 -10.49 -6.97
CA GLN A 144 -2.11 -11.05 -5.97
C GLN A 144 -0.67 -11.11 -6.49
N PHE A 145 -0.48 -11.44 -7.76
CA PHE A 145 0.83 -11.45 -8.40
C PHE A 145 1.45 -10.05 -8.45
N LEU A 146 0.68 -9.03 -8.83
CA LEU A 146 1.14 -7.64 -8.87
C LEU A 146 1.46 -7.11 -7.46
N ASP A 147 0.68 -7.50 -6.46
CA ASP A 147 0.93 -7.13 -5.05
C ASP A 147 2.24 -7.73 -4.53
N VAL A 148 2.53 -9.00 -4.84
CA VAL A 148 3.81 -9.65 -4.50
C VAL A 148 4.99 -8.91 -5.13
N LEU A 149 4.90 -8.58 -6.43
CA LEU A 149 5.97 -7.86 -7.13
C LEU A 149 6.22 -6.48 -6.51
N LYS A 150 5.16 -5.75 -6.20
CA LYS A 150 5.24 -4.43 -5.60
C LYS A 150 5.84 -4.48 -4.19
N GLU A 151 5.33 -5.34 -3.32
CA GLU A 151 5.86 -5.50 -1.95
C GLU A 151 7.32 -5.94 -1.97
N GLY A 152 7.67 -6.93 -2.82
CA GLY A 152 9.03 -7.44 -2.96
C GLY A 152 10.01 -6.38 -3.47
N TYR A 153 9.60 -5.58 -4.46
CA TYR A 153 10.41 -4.51 -5.02
C TYR A 153 10.64 -3.38 -4.01
N VAL A 154 9.58 -2.91 -3.34
CA VAL A 154 9.68 -1.86 -2.31
C VAL A 154 10.56 -2.30 -1.16
N TYR A 155 10.37 -3.51 -0.64
CA TYR A 155 11.20 -4.04 0.43
C TYR A 155 12.68 -4.11 0.04
N SER A 156 12.96 -4.57 -1.18
CA SER A 156 14.33 -4.67 -1.67
C SER A 156 14.98 -3.31 -1.88
N LEU A 157 14.22 -2.30 -2.31
CA LEU A 157 14.70 -0.92 -2.43
C LEU A 157 15.04 -0.28 -1.07
N LEU A 158 14.24 -0.55 -0.05
CA LEU A 158 14.44 0.00 1.29
C LEU A 158 15.59 -0.69 2.04
N LYS A 159 16.03 -1.87 1.60
CA LYS A 159 17.14 -2.61 2.20
C LYS A 159 18.48 -2.01 1.76
N ASN A 160 19.40 -1.80 2.71
CA ASN A 160 20.70 -1.14 2.49
C ASN A 160 21.58 -1.75 1.37
N ASN A 161 21.37 -3.02 1.01
CA ASN A 161 22.14 -3.70 -0.03
C ASN A 161 21.41 -3.76 -1.39
N LYS A 162 20.16 -3.31 -1.50
CA LYS A 162 19.35 -3.37 -2.72
C LYS A 162 19.34 -4.77 -3.37
N GLN A 163 19.34 -5.81 -2.54
CA GLN A 163 19.29 -7.20 -3.00
C GLN A 163 17.94 -7.81 -2.66
N VAL A 164 17.46 -8.65 -3.57
CA VAL A 164 16.22 -9.40 -3.37
C VAL A 164 16.41 -10.44 -2.28
N ASP A 165 15.50 -10.41 -1.30
CA ASP A 165 15.45 -11.38 -0.22
C ASP A 165 14.49 -12.51 -0.59
N LYS A 166 15.04 -13.64 -1.04
CA LYS A 166 14.25 -14.78 -1.56
C LYS A 166 13.23 -15.30 -0.53
N LYS A 167 13.62 -15.37 0.75
CA LYS A 167 12.74 -15.83 1.83
C LYS A 167 11.58 -14.87 2.07
N PHE A 168 11.82 -13.58 1.86
CA PHE A 168 10.75 -12.58 1.95
C PHE A 168 9.77 -12.73 0.78
N ILE A 169 10.25 -12.94 -0.46
CA ILE A 169 9.38 -13.20 -1.61
C ILE A 169 8.52 -14.45 -1.38
N GLU A 170 9.10 -15.53 -0.89
CA GLU A 170 8.37 -16.76 -0.51
C GLU A 170 7.29 -16.47 0.54
N TRP A 171 7.61 -15.70 1.57
CA TRP A 171 6.66 -15.31 2.61
C TRP A 171 5.52 -14.43 2.08
N ILE A 172 5.79 -13.46 1.20
CA ILE A 172 4.74 -12.62 0.60
C ILE A 172 3.82 -13.45 -0.28
N ILE A 173 4.37 -14.39 -1.05
CA ILE A 173 3.59 -15.30 -1.88
C ILE A 173 2.63 -16.11 -1.01
N ASP A 174 3.13 -16.73 0.06
CA ASP A 174 2.31 -17.52 0.98
C ASP A 174 1.24 -16.67 1.67
N LYS A 175 1.61 -15.46 2.11
CA LYS A 175 0.69 -14.46 2.68
C LYS A 175 -0.44 -14.10 1.70
N ASN A 176 -0.13 -13.86 0.43
CA ASN A 176 -1.12 -13.45 -0.56
C ASN A 176 -1.96 -14.61 -1.08
N ALA A 177 -1.40 -15.82 -1.15
CA ALA A 177 -2.11 -17.03 -1.53
C ALA A 177 -3.09 -17.50 -0.44
N ASN A 178 -2.74 -17.31 0.84
CA ASN A 178 -3.53 -17.80 1.99
C ASN A 178 -4.34 -16.70 2.71
N LEU A 179 -4.78 -15.65 2.00
CA LEU A 179 -5.63 -14.61 2.58
C LEU A 179 -6.97 -15.21 3.06
N TYR A 180 -7.05 -15.53 4.36
CA TYR A 180 -8.28 -15.66 5.16
C TYR A 180 -8.78 -14.28 5.61
#